data_AF-A0A931C4W5-F1
#
_entry.id   AF-A0A931C4W5-F1
#
_cell.length_a   1.000
_cell.length_b   1.000
_cell.length_c   1.000
_cell.angle_alpha   90.00
_cell.angle_beta   90.00
_cell.angle_gamma   90.00
#
_symmetry.space_group_name_H-M   'P 1'
#
loop_
_entity.id
_entity.type
_entity.pdbx_description
1 polymer ?
#
loop_
_entity_poly.entity_id
_entity_poly.type
_entity_poly.pdbx_seq_one_letter_code
_entity_poly.pdbx_strand_id
1 'polypeptide(L)'
;MEGFVSLFLFILFPVIGIGLIATSLSKKYSSRKSRFIFGVLSLCIPALYLLSSFKHHNKTKGLIYGEYSLKGERQIKLILKADSTYLMDSLPELSQYDKGRWRTTEWDYYELKLDGMNRQLSFRISSEGDRVVLRYHPWKKEDPKPEQELVFIKEEK
;
A
#
# COMPACT_ATOMS: atom_id res chain seq x y z
N MET A 1 11.09 7.60 -12.64
CA MET A 1 10.43 8.93 -12.63
C MET A 1 10.14 9.45 -11.23
N GLU A 2 10.05 8.60 -10.20
CA GLU A 2 9.71 9.02 -8.81
C GLU A 2 10.77 9.89 -8.12
N GLY A 3 12.06 9.69 -8.41
CA GLY A 3 13.14 10.49 -7.83
C GLY A 3 13.09 11.98 -8.22
N PHE A 4 12.61 12.30 -9.43
CA PHE A 4 12.50 13.67 -9.91
C PHE A 4 11.36 14.41 -9.20
N VAL A 5 10.20 13.77 -9.05
CA VAL A 5 9.05 14.32 -8.31
C VAL A 5 9.44 14.59 -6.85
N SER A 6 10.12 13.63 -6.21
CA SER A 6 10.57 13.76 -4.83
C SER A 6 11.54 14.94 -4.64
N LEU A 7 12.49 15.11 -5.57
CA LEU A 7 13.45 16.21 -5.51
C LEU A 7 12.78 17.58 -5.62
N PHE A 8 11.85 17.75 -6.55
CA PHE A 8 11.09 19.00 -6.68
C PHE A 8 10.26 19.29 -5.42
N LEU A 9 9.57 18.28 -4.90
CA LEU A 9 8.66 18.45 -3.77
C LEU A 9 9.40 18.75 -2.46
N PHE A 10 10.48 18.03 -2.16
CA PHE A 10 11.16 18.12 -0.87
C PHE A 10 12.35 19.09 -0.83
N ILE A 11 12.83 19.56 -1.99
CA ILE A 11 13.96 20.51 -2.04
C ILE A 11 13.49 21.85 -2.61
N LEU A 12 12.87 21.86 -3.80
CA LEU A 12 12.57 23.10 -4.50
C LEU A 12 11.47 23.93 -3.79
N PHE A 13 10.35 23.29 -3.42
CA PHE A 13 9.23 23.97 -2.76
C PHE A 13 9.60 24.57 -1.38
N PRO A 14 10.35 23.87 -0.51
CA PRO A 14 10.82 24.46 0.73
C PRO A 14 11.78 25.63 0.53
N VAL A 15 12.72 25.53 -0.42
CA VAL A 15 13.68 26.61 -0.71
C VAL A 15 12.97 27.86 -1.23
N ILE A 16 12.01 27.68 -2.15
CA ILE A 16 11.16 28.78 -2.66
C ILE A 16 10.33 29.37 -1.51
N GLY A 17 9.73 28.52 -0.67
CA GLY A 17 8.92 28.94 0.47
C GLY A 17 9.68 29.79 1.47
N ILE A 18 10.87 29.33 1.88
CA ILE A 18 11.77 30.06 2.80
C ILE A 18 12.21 31.40 2.16
N GLY A 19 12.58 31.40 0.87
CA GLY A 19 12.97 32.62 0.16
C GLY A 19 11.85 33.66 0.10
N LEU A 20 10.60 33.23 -0.14
CA LEU A 20 9.44 34.11 -0.15
C LEU A 20 9.12 34.67 1.23
N ILE A 21 9.23 33.85 2.29
CA ILE A 21 9.04 34.32 3.67
C ILE A 21 10.13 35.32 4.04
N ALA A 22 11.41 35.00 3.79
CA ALA A 22 12.53 35.89 4.10
C ALA A 22 12.42 37.23 3.37
N THR A 23 12.06 37.22 2.09
CA THR A 23 11.87 38.46 1.31
C THR A 23 10.62 39.24 1.72
N SER A 24 9.60 38.58 2.28
CA SER A 24 8.44 39.26 2.87
C SER A 24 8.79 39.96 4.20
N LEU A 25 9.76 39.47 4.97
CA LEU A 25 10.16 40.15 6.22
C LEU A 25 10.97 41.42 5.96
N SER A 26 11.57 41.57 4.77
CA SER A 26 12.25 42.80 4.35
C SER A 26 11.27 43.95 4.09
N LYS A 27 11.59 45.17 4.54
CA LYS A 27 10.72 46.38 4.42
C LYS A 27 10.63 46.93 2.99
N LYS A 28 11.38 46.37 2.06
CA LYS A 28 11.60 46.94 0.71
C LYS A 28 10.49 46.64 -0.30
N TYR A 29 9.42 45.94 0.07
CA TYR A 29 8.53 45.28 -0.88
C TYR A 29 7.04 45.50 -0.59
N SER A 30 6.31 46.03 -1.59
CA SER A 30 4.87 46.38 -1.51
C SER A 30 3.93 45.18 -1.37
N SER A 31 4.31 44.01 -1.90
CA SER A 31 3.51 42.78 -1.89
C SER A 31 3.84 41.83 -0.74
N ARG A 32 4.09 42.39 0.45
CA ARG A 32 4.57 41.67 1.63
C ARG A 32 3.66 40.52 2.07
N LYS A 33 2.37 40.80 2.22
CA LYS A 33 1.37 39.83 2.69
C LYS A 33 1.21 38.66 1.71
N SER A 34 1.14 38.93 0.40
CA SER A 34 0.94 37.86 -0.58
C SER A 34 2.14 36.93 -0.63
N ARG A 35 3.38 37.46 -0.61
CA ARG A 35 4.60 36.62 -0.58
C ARG A 35 4.72 35.78 0.67
N PHE A 36 4.35 36.33 1.83
CA PHE A 36 4.31 35.55 3.07
C PHE A 36 3.32 34.38 2.94
N ILE A 37 2.11 34.63 2.45
CA ILE A 37 1.09 33.59 2.24
C ILE A 37 1.56 32.53 1.24
N PHE A 38 2.11 32.93 0.10
CA PHE A 38 2.66 32.01 -0.91
C PHE A 38 3.83 31.19 -0.36
N GLY A 39 4.69 31.80 0.46
CA GLY A 39 5.81 31.10 1.07
C GLY A 39 5.37 30.04 2.08
N VAL A 40 4.36 30.36 2.91
CA VAL A 40 3.74 29.39 3.83
C VAL A 40 3.05 28.26 3.06
N LEU A 41 2.26 28.59 2.02
CA LEU A 41 1.62 27.59 1.15
C LEU A 41 2.64 26.64 0.51
N SER A 42 3.75 27.19 -0.01
CA SER A 42 4.83 26.41 -0.61
C SER A 42 5.46 25.42 0.37
N LEU A 43 5.58 25.79 1.65
CA LEU A 43 6.06 24.92 2.72
C LEU A 43 5.04 23.86 3.16
N CYS A 44 3.73 24.11 2.97
CA CYS A 44 2.68 23.16 3.31
C CYS A 44 2.47 22.07 2.25
N ILE A 45 2.83 22.31 0.98
CA ILE A 45 2.65 21.34 -0.11
C ILE A 45 3.32 19.98 0.17
N PRO A 46 4.58 19.91 0.66
CA PRO A 46 5.22 18.63 0.99
C PRO A 46 4.54 17.89 2.14
N ALA A 47 4.07 18.63 3.15
CA ALA A 47 3.33 18.05 4.26
C ALA A 47 1.98 17.47 3.82
N LEU A 48 1.25 18.16 2.92
CA LEU A 48 0.01 17.65 2.34
C LEU A 48 0.24 16.40 1.48
N TYR A 49 1.33 16.35 0.71
CA TYR A 49 1.71 15.17 -0.06
C TYR A 49 1.96 13.98 0.86
N LEU A 50 2.78 14.16 1.91
CA LEU A 50 3.01 13.11 2.91
C LEU A 50 1.71 12.63 3.55
N LEU A 51 0.83 13.54 3.99
CA LEU A 51 -0.47 13.18 4.56
C LEU A 51 -1.34 12.36 3.60
N SER A 52 -1.35 12.71 2.31
CA SER A 52 -2.09 11.93 1.30
C SER A 52 -1.50 10.54 1.09
N SER A 53 -0.18 10.40 1.03
CA SER A 53 0.51 9.11 0.91
C SER A 53 0.28 8.24 2.14
N PHE A 54 0.34 8.82 3.35
CA PHE A 54 0.02 8.11 4.59
C PHE A 54 -1.44 7.64 4.64
N LYS A 55 -2.39 8.48 4.20
CA LYS A 55 -3.80 8.11 4.14
C LYS A 55 -4.05 6.97 3.15
N HIS A 56 -3.36 6.97 2.00
CA HIS A 56 -3.47 5.90 1.02
C HIS A 56 -2.86 4.60 1.56
N HIS A 57 -1.67 4.67 2.16
CA HIS A 57 -0.98 3.53 2.80
C HIS A 57 -1.81 2.90 3.92
N ASN A 58 -2.40 3.72 4.79
CA ASN A 58 -3.23 3.22 5.89
C ASN A 58 -4.54 2.62 5.42
N LYS A 59 -5.15 3.14 4.32
CA LYS A 59 -6.34 2.51 3.73
C LYS A 59 -5.99 1.11 3.21
N THR A 60 -4.85 0.94 2.54
CA THR A 60 -4.42 -0.36 2.01
C THR A 60 -4.09 -1.36 3.10
N LYS A 61 -3.40 -0.96 4.18
CA LYS A 61 -3.09 -1.84 5.32
C LYS A 61 -4.32 -2.25 6.14
N GLY A 62 -5.34 -1.39 6.20
CA GLY A 62 -6.59 -1.70 6.88
C GLY A 62 -7.50 -2.68 6.11
N LEU A 63 -7.22 -2.96 4.84
CA LEU A 63 -8.12 -3.74 3.97
C LEU A 63 -7.65 -5.18 3.71
N ILE A 64 -6.54 -5.62 4.32
CA ILE A 64 -5.98 -6.95 4.06
C ILE A 64 -6.49 -8.04 5.01
N TYR A 65 -7.14 -7.69 6.12
CA TYR A 65 -7.73 -8.68 7.02
C TYR A 65 -9.18 -8.96 6.59
N GLY A 66 -9.55 -10.23 6.52
CA GLY A 66 -10.85 -10.66 6.04
C GLY A 66 -10.84 -12.00 5.31
N GLU A 67 -11.97 -12.31 4.71
CA GLU A 67 -12.23 -13.55 3.98
C GLU A 67 -11.99 -13.35 2.48
N TYR A 68 -11.30 -14.32 1.86
CA TYR A 68 -10.94 -14.31 0.45
C TYR A 68 -11.39 -15.61 -0.23
N SER A 69 -11.91 -15.51 -1.46
CA SER A 69 -12.21 -16.66 -2.32
C SER A 69 -11.42 -16.58 -3.62
N LEU A 70 -11.26 -17.73 -4.29
CA LEU A 70 -10.78 -17.75 -5.66
C LEU A 70 -11.73 -16.95 -6.56
N LYS A 71 -11.18 -16.19 -7.51
CA LYS A 71 -11.98 -15.43 -8.48
C LYS A 71 -12.91 -16.36 -9.25
N GLY A 72 -14.21 -16.11 -9.13
CA GLY A 72 -15.26 -16.95 -9.73
C GLY A 72 -15.76 -18.09 -8.83
N GLU A 73 -15.16 -18.31 -7.66
CA GLU A 73 -15.60 -19.27 -6.66
C GLU A 73 -16.29 -18.59 -5.47
N ARG A 74 -17.28 -19.29 -4.89
CA ARG A 74 -17.98 -18.87 -3.66
C ARG A 74 -17.38 -19.47 -2.39
N GLN A 75 -16.48 -20.43 -2.50
CA GLN A 75 -15.85 -21.05 -1.34
C GLN A 75 -14.75 -20.14 -0.80
N ILE A 76 -14.77 -19.91 0.52
CA ILE A 76 -13.70 -19.19 1.21
C ILE A 76 -12.45 -20.05 1.17
N LYS A 77 -11.36 -19.50 0.66
CA LYS A 77 -10.07 -20.20 0.52
C LYS A 77 -9.02 -19.68 1.49
N LEU A 78 -9.11 -18.43 1.92
CA LEU A 78 -8.16 -17.82 2.86
C LEU A 78 -8.90 -16.84 3.78
N ILE A 79 -8.60 -16.92 5.07
CA ILE A 79 -9.07 -15.99 6.10
C ILE A 79 -7.83 -15.40 6.76
N LEU A 80 -7.67 -14.08 6.68
CA LEU A 80 -6.59 -13.34 7.30
C LEU A 80 -7.13 -12.59 8.51
N LYS A 81 -6.59 -12.90 9.69
CA LYS A 81 -7.04 -12.32 10.95
C LYS A 81 -6.22 -11.12 11.38
N ALA A 82 -6.86 -10.20 12.09
CA ALA A 82 -6.22 -9.00 12.61
C ALA A 82 -5.05 -9.30 13.58
N ASP A 83 -5.07 -10.45 14.25
CA ASP A 83 -4.01 -10.91 15.16
C ASP A 83 -2.78 -11.51 14.45
N SER A 84 -2.65 -11.30 13.13
CA SER A 84 -1.58 -11.84 12.29
C SER A 84 -1.61 -13.37 12.15
N THR A 85 -2.76 -14.02 12.39
CA THR A 85 -2.97 -15.44 12.08
C THR A 85 -3.81 -15.64 10.82
N TYR A 86 -3.69 -16.80 10.16
CA TYR A 86 -4.53 -17.14 9.01
C TYR A 86 -5.09 -18.54 9.10
N LEU A 87 -6.22 -18.75 8.41
CA LEU A 87 -6.77 -20.06 8.09
C LEU A 87 -6.91 -20.17 6.57
N MET A 88 -6.31 -21.20 5.99
CA MET A 88 -6.36 -21.45 4.56
C MET A 88 -6.99 -22.81 4.32
N ASP A 89 -8.04 -22.83 3.50
CA ASP A 89 -8.65 -24.07 3.02
C ASP A 89 -7.90 -24.54 1.75
N SER A 90 -8.25 -25.73 1.25
CA SER A 90 -7.66 -26.31 0.06
C SER A 90 -7.73 -25.37 -1.15
N LEU A 91 -6.57 -24.86 -1.55
CA LEU A 91 -6.37 -24.31 -2.89
C LEU A 91 -6.14 -25.47 -3.86
N PRO A 92 -6.45 -25.32 -5.17
CA PRO A 92 -6.31 -26.40 -6.16
C PRO A 92 -4.93 -27.08 -6.21
N GLU A 93 -3.90 -26.47 -5.61
CA GLU A 93 -2.52 -26.95 -5.59
C GLU A 93 -1.97 -27.22 -4.18
N LEU A 94 -2.75 -26.86 -3.17
CA LEU A 94 -2.48 -27.08 -1.76
C LEU A 94 -3.62 -27.95 -1.26
N SER A 95 -3.44 -29.27 -1.40
CA SER A 95 -4.44 -30.29 -1.10
C SER A 95 -4.76 -30.44 0.39
N GLN A 96 -4.36 -29.48 1.22
CA GLN A 96 -4.47 -29.55 2.68
C GLN A 96 -4.86 -28.18 3.25
N TYR A 97 -5.72 -28.24 4.25
CA TYR A 97 -5.96 -27.14 5.17
C TYR A 97 -4.66 -26.76 5.86
N ASP A 98 -4.41 -25.45 5.96
CA ASP A 98 -3.22 -24.92 6.61
C ASP A 98 -3.58 -23.72 7.50
N LYS A 99 -2.79 -23.53 8.55
CA LYS A 99 -2.95 -22.42 9.48
C LYS A 99 -1.58 -21.98 9.96
N GLY A 100 -1.44 -20.68 10.19
CA GLY A 100 -0.15 -20.14 10.58
C GLY A 100 -0.22 -18.66 10.88
N ARG A 101 0.93 -18.00 10.70
CA ARG A 101 1.02 -16.55 10.82
C ARG A 101 1.22 -15.92 9.46
N TRP A 102 0.72 -14.70 9.31
CA TRP A 102 0.98 -13.91 8.12
C TRP A 102 1.76 -12.66 8.46
N ARG A 103 2.49 -12.15 7.47
CA ARG A 103 3.20 -10.86 7.56
C ARG A 103 3.18 -10.18 6.21
N THR A 104 3.13 -8.85 6.22
CA THR A 104 3.35 -8.05 5.01
C THR A 104 4.79 -7.61 4.93
N THR A 105 5.38 -7.64 3.73
CA THR A 105 6.68 -7.03 3.46
C THR A 105 6.57 -6.06 2.29
N GLU A 106 7.36 -4.99 2.33
CA GLU A 106 7.38 -3.93 1.32
C GLU A 106 8.84 -3.85 0.81
N TRP A 107 9.08 -4.36 -0.39
CA TRP A 107 10.38 -4.23 -1.08
C TRP A 107 10.17 -3.36 -2.34
N ASP A 108 9.58 -3.94 -3.39
CA ASP A 108 9.18 -3.25 -4.63
C ASP A 108 7.65 -3.25 -4.86
N TYR A 109 6.93 -4.10 -4.12
CA TYR A 109 5.48 -4.22 -4.10
C TYR A 109 5.05 -4.73 -2.71
N TYR A 110 3.78 -4.54 -2.34
CA TYR A 110 3.23 -5.13 -1.13
C TYR A 110 3.07 -6.64 -1.31
N GLU A 111 3.76 -7.39 -0.48
CA GLU A 111 3.72 -8.85 -0.48
C GLU A 111 3.15 -9.35 0.86
N LEU A 112 2.15 -10.21 0.79
CA LEU A 112 1.65 -10.99 1.92
C LEU A 112 2.37 -12.33 1.94
N LYS A 113 3.05 -12.65 3.04
CA LYS A 113 3.66 -13.97 3.26
C LYS A 113 2.87 -14.74 4.30
N LEU A 114 2.58 -15.99 4.00
CA LEU A 114 2.00 -16.97 4.91
C LEU A 114 3.12 -17.91 5.38
N ASP A 115 3.39 -17.89 6.67
CA ASP A 115 4.32 -18.77 7.34
C ASP A 115 3.52 -19.88 8.05
N GLY A 116 3.30 -20.98 7.33
CA GLY A 116 2.53 -22.16 7.73
C GLY A 116 3.38 -23.40 8.05
N MET A 117 2.70 -24.52 8.34
CA MET A 117 3.37 -25.74 8.83
C MET A 117 4.35 -26.36 7.82
N ASN A 118 4.15 -26.19 6.51
CA ASN A 118 4.95 -26.90 5.51
C ASN A 118 5.37 -26.09 4.28
N ARG A 119 4.91 -24.84 4.11
CA ARG A 119 5.22 -24.03 2.91
C ARG A 119 5.22 -22.55 3.24
N GLN A 120 6.18 -21.82 2.65
CA GLN A 120 6.09 -20.37 2.52
C GLN A 120 5.30 -20.07 1.25
N LEU A 121 4.11 -19.49 1.41
CA LEU A 121 3.32 -18.97 0.30
C LEU A 121 3.39 -17.45 0.34
N SER A 122 3.57 -16.85 -0.83
CA SER A 122 3.51 -15.41 -0.94
C SER A 122 2.54 -14.95 -2.01
N PHE A 123 1.87 -13.85 -1.69
CA PHE A 123 0.86 -13.24 -2.54
C PHE A 123 1.25 -11.78 -2.76
N ARG A 124 1.19 -11.34 -4.02
CA ARG A 124 1.24 -9.92 -4.34
C ARG A 124 -0.10 -9.29 -4.01
N ILE A 125 -0.07 -8.22 -3.22
CA ILE A 125 -1.26 -7.45 -2.87
C ILE A 125 -1.43 -6.37 -3.93
N SER A 126 -2.59 -6.34 -4.56
CA SER A 126 -2.99 -5.27 -5.48
C SER A 126 -4.36 -4.71 -5.11
N SER A 127 -4.56 -3.42 -5.34
CA SER A 127 -5.86 -2.77 -5.20
C SER A 127 -6.47 -2.60 -6.59
N GLU A 128 -7.59 -3.24 -6.84
CA GLU A 128 -8.39 -3.03 -8.05
C GLU A 128 -9.67 -2.27 -7.68
N GLY A 129 -9.68 -0.96 -7.95
CA GLY A 129 -10.75 -0.08 -7.47
C GLY A 129 -10.79 -0.06 -5.94
N ASP A 130 -11.93 -0.42 -5.37
CA ASP A 130 -12.14 -0.53 -3.91
C ASP A 130 -11.92 -1.94 -3.34
N ARG A 131 -11.39 -2.89 -4.14
CA ARG A 131 -11.17 -4.28 -3.70
C ARG A 131 -9.69 -4.62 -3.58
N VAL A 132 -9.34 -5.32 -2.51
CA VAL A 132 -8.04 -5.95 -2.36
C VAL A 132 -8.06 -7.30 -3.09
N VAL A 133 -7.07 -7.50 -3.94
CA VAL A 133 -6.84 -8.73 -4.69
C VAL A 133 -5.47 -9.27 -4.27
N LEU A 134 -5.44 -10.53 -3.82
CA LEU A 134 -4.21 -11.25 -3.54
C LEU A 134 -3.91 -12.15 -4.74
N ARG A 135 -2.82 -11.88 -5.44
CA ARG A 135 -2.39 -12.68 -6.58
C ARG A 135 -1.23 -13.57 -6.21
N TYR A 136 -1.25 -14.82 -6.65
CA TYR A 136 -0.12 -15.72 -6.44
C TYR A 136 0.19 -16.53 -7.70
N HIS A 137 1.47 -16.86 -7.84
CA HIS A 137 1.93 -17.79 -8.84
C HIS A 137 2.14 -19.17 -8.20
N PRO A 138 1.45 -20.20 -8.70
CA PRO A 138 1.81 -21.60 -8.47
C PRO A 138 3.30 -21.83 -8.76
N TRP A 139 4.12 -22.09 -7.73
CA TRP A 139 5.52 -22.42 -7.97
C TRP A 139 5.64 -23.88 -8.43
N LYS A 140 5.31 -24.16 -9.70
CA LYS A 140 5.68 -25.41 -10.36
C LYS A 140 6.70 -25.09 -11.44
N LYS A 141 7.92 -25.62 -11.26
CA LYS A 141 9.07 -25.43 -12.16
C LYS A 141 8.84 -25.95 -13.59
N GLU A 142 7.82 -26.77 -13.80
CA GLU A 142 7.64 -27.52 -15.05
C GLU A 142 6.50 -27.00 -15.92
N ASP A 143 5.64 -26.12 -15.41
CA ASP A 143 4.58 -25.47 -16.20
C ASP A 143 4.09 -24.19 -15.49
N PRO A 144 4.42 -22.98 -15.99
CA PRO A 144 3.97 -21.74 -15.38
C PRO A 144 2.45 -21.62 -15.58
N LYS A 145 1.70 -22.10 -14.60
CA LYS A 145 0.25 -21.93 -14.56
C LYS A 145 -0.11 -20.44 -14.51
N PRO A 146 -1.29 -20.08 -15.06
CA PRO A 146 -1.78 -18.72 -14.97
C PRO A 146 -1.85 -18.25 -13.51
N GLU A 147 -1.57 -16.96 -13.32
CA GLU A 147 -1.71 -16.28 -12.02
C GLU A 147 -3.12 -16.52 -11.47
N GLN A 148 -3.21 -16.93 -10.20
CA GLN A 148 -4.49 -17.11 -9.53
C GLN A 148 -4.77 -15.90 -8.65
N GLU A 149 -6.03 -15.49 -8.62
CA GLU A 149 -6.48 -14.31 -7.90
C GLU A 149 -7.45 -14.72 -6.79
N LEU A 150 -7.12 -14.30 -5.56
CA LEU A 150 -8.02 -14.35 -4.43
C LEU A 150 -8.64 -12.96 -4.23
N VAL A 151 -9.96 -12.92 -4.24
CA VAL A 151 -10.76 -11.69 -4.16
C VAL A 151 -11.32 -11.55 -2.76
N PHE A 152 -11.19 -10.35 -2.20
CA PHE A 152 -11.79 -10.00 -0.91
C PHE A 152 -13.31 -10.14 -0.96
N ILE A 153 -13.88 -10.92 -0.03
CA ILE A 153 -15.31 -11.16 0.10
C ILE A 153 -15.90 -10.25 1.18
N LYS A 154 -15.27 -10.22 2.35
CA LYS A 154 -15.84 -9.61 3.55
C LYS A 154 -14.78 -9.35 4.62
N GLU A 155 -14.94 -8.27 5.37
CA GLU A 155 -14.17 -8.01 6.59
C GLU A 155 -14.51 -9.04 7.70
N GLU A 156 -13.49 -9.51 8.40
CA GLU A 156 -13.65 -10.29 9.63
C GLU A 156 -14.17 -9.34 10.73
N LYS A 157 -15.28 -9.71 11.39
CA LYS A 157 -15.92 -8.92 12.45
C LYS A 157 -15.40 -9.29 13.82
#